data_AF-A0ABD6F0E8-F1
#
_entry.id   AF-A0ABD6F0E8-F1
#
_cell.length_a   1.000
_cell.length_b   1.000
_cell.length_c   1.000
_cell.angle_alpha   90.00
_cell.angle_beta   90.00
_cell.angle_gamma   90.00
#
_symmetry.space_group_name_H-M   'P 1'
#
loop_
_entity.id
_entity.type
_entity.pdbx_description
1 polymer ?
#
loop_
_entity_poly.entity_id
_entity_poly.type
_entity_poly.pdbx_seq_one_letter_code
_entity_poly.pdbx_strand_id
1 'polypeptide(L)'
;MLEDYFSLRISENGILEAIPSLIADYIPQMEGLPDLVLDLVQDVSWDEERSCFEGISTCLASFFCLKERFCDGEMSSALGECSQPWKHVMSDILFPSMKNNFLPPTSFLSKKVFCRLVDLHDLYKVFERC
;
A
#
# COMPACT_ATOMS: atom_id res chain seq x y z
N MET A 1 -8.28 17.11 -13.31
CA MET A 1 -8.94 16.20 -12.36
C MET A 1 -7.94 15.25 -11.71
N LEU A 2 -7.36 14.29 -12.44
CA LEU A 2 -6.38 13.34 -11.86
C LEU A 2 -5.15 14.06 -11.26
N GLU A 3 -4.62 15.05 -11.98
CA GLU A 3 -3.54 15.88 -11.48
C GLU A 3 -3.98 16.72 -10.26
N ASP A 4 -5.09 17.45 -10.39
CA ASP A 4 -5.55 18.39 -9.37
C ASP A 4 -5.90 17.73 -8.02
N TYR A 5 -6.50 16.54 -8.04
CA TYR A 5 -7.00 15.87 -6.84
C TYR A 5 -6.10 14.75 -6.33
N PHE A 6 -5.42 14.05 -7.24
CA PHE A 6 -4.64 12.85 -6.91
C PHE A 6 -3.16 13.01 -7.21
N SER A 7 -2.69 14.18 -7.67
CA SER A 7 -1.30 14.40 -8.09
C SER A 7 -0.81 13.36 -9.12
N LEU A 8 -1.74 12.83 -9.92
CA LEU A 8 -1.45 11.87 -10.98
C LEU A 8 -1.47 12.58 -12.33
N ARG A 9 -0.30 12.81 -12.91
CA ARG A 9 -0.14 13.62 -14.12
C ARG A 9 0.10 12.74 -15.33
N ILE A 10 -0.76 12.88 -16.34
CA ILE A 10 -0.61 12.28 -17.67
C ILE A 10 -0.51 13.41 -18.67
N SER A 11 0.54 13.42 -19.48
CA SER A 11 0.78 14.43 -20.51
C SER A 11 -0.23 14.32 -21.66
N GLU A 12 -0.33 15.36 -22.48
CA GLU A 12 -1.17 15.37 -23.68
C GLU A 12 -0.80 14.25 -24.67
N ASN A 13 0.45 13.77 -24.63
CA ASN A 13 0.93 12.66 -25.46
C ASN A 13 0.61 11.28 -24.85
N GLY A 14 -0.12 11.22 -23.73
CA GLY A 14 -0.48 9.98 -23.03
C GLY A 14 0.65 9.40 -22.19
N ILE A 15 1.67 10.18 -21.82
CA ILE A 15 2.79 9.72 -21.00
C ILE A 15 2.49 10.01 -19.54
N LEU A 16 2.62 9.01 -18.66
CA LEU A 16 2.53 9.23 -17.21
C LEU A 16 3.81 9.95 -16.72
N GLU A 17 3.64 11.16 -16.21
CA GLU A 17 4.75 12.02 -15.76
C GLU A 17 4.90 12.03 -14.24
N ALA A 18 3.81 11.85 -13.49
CA ALA A 18 3.82 11.88 -12.03
C ALA A 18 2.78 10.95 -11.41
N ILE A 19 3.12 10.42 -10.24
CA ILE A 19 2.24 9.68 -9.34
C ILE A 19 2.23 10.37 -7.96
N PRO A 20 1.17 10.19 -7.16
CA PRO A 20 1.12 10.77 -5.81
C PRO A 20 2.26 10.28 -4.91
N SER A 21 2.59 11.07 -3.89
CA SER A 21 3.41 10.63 -2.75
C SER A 21 2.51 10.55 -1.52
N LEU A 22 2.07 9.34 -1.15
CA LEU A 22 1.09 9.13 -0.07
C LEU A 22 1.73 9.04 1.32
N ILE A 23 2.93 8.47 1.41
CA ILE A 23 3.69 8.27 2.63
C ILE A 23 5.09 8.81 2.40
N ALA A 24 5.59 9.63 3.32
CA ALA A 24 6.94 10.16 3.26
C ALA A 24 7.97 9.02 3.15
N ASP A 25 8.94 9.20 2.27
CA ASP A 25 10.03 8.25 2.01
C ASP A 25 9.59 6.86 1.51
N TYR A 26 8.32 6.69 1.10
CA TYR A 26 7.83 5.46 0.51
C TYR A 26 7.62 5.59 -1.00
N ILE A 27 8.33 4.76 -1.76
CA ILE A 27 8.15 4.60 -3.20
C ILE A 27 7.50 3.23 -3.43
N PRO A 28 6.34 3.15 -4.11
CA PRO A 28 5.68 1.87 -4.38
C PRO A 28 6.47 1.04 -5.40
N GLN A 29 6.15 -0.27 -5.48
CA GLN A 29 6.72 -1.18 -6.47
C GLN A 29 6.20 -0.86 -7.87
N MET A 30 7.05 -0.28 -8.71
CA MET A 30 6.65 0.25 -10.01
C MET A 30 6.37 -0.81 -11.08
N GLU A 31 6.73 -2.06 -10.82
CA GLU A 31 6.26 -3.22 -11.60
C GLU A 31 4.73 -3.32 -11.63
N GLY A 32 4.06 -2.79 -10.60
CA GLY A 32 2.60 -2.73 -10.53
C GLY A 32 1.98 -1.55 -11.29
N LEU A 33 2.77 -0.70 -11.94
CA LEU A 33 2.25 0.48 -12.63
C LEU A 33 1.33 0.14 -13.81
N PRO A 34 1.60 -0.90 -14.64
CA PRO A 34 0.67 -1.33 -15.67
C PRO A 34 -0.69 -1.78 -15.09
N ASP A 35 -0.68 -2.48 -13.95
CA ASP A 35 -1.91 -2.88 -13.24
C ASP A 35 -2.70 -1.64 -12.82
N LEU A 36 -2.05 -0.62 -12.23
CA LEU A 36 -2.72 0.64 -11.86
C LEU A 36 -3.43 1.30 -13.05
N VAL A 37 -2.76 1.38 -14.20
CA VAL A 37 -3.34 2.01 -15.40
C VAL A 37 -4.54 1.19 -15.90
N LEU A 38 -4.45 -0.14 -15.86
CA LEU A 38 -5.55 -1.02 -16.25
C LEU A 38 -6.76 -0.87 -15.31
N ASP A 39 -6.51 -0.89 -14.00
CA ASP A 39 -7.54 -0.76 -12.96
C ASP A 39 -8.25 0.61 -13.06
N LEU A 40 -7.50 1.69 -13.33
CA LEU A 40 -8.10 3.02 -13.56
C LEU A 40 -9.07 3.05 -14.73
N VAL A 41 -8.84 2.23 -15.77
CA VAL A 41 -9.71 2.16 -16.95
C VAL A 41 -10.91 1.23 -16.70
N GLN A 42 -10.71 0.12 -16.00
CA GLN A 42 -11.72 -0.94 -15.86
C GLN A 42 -12.61 -0.79 -14.62
N ASP A 43 -12.04 -0.37 -13.50
CA ASP A 43 -12.70 -0.44 -12.18
C ASP A 43 -13.23 0.91 -11.69
N VAL A 44 -12.92 2.00 -12.39
CA VAL A 44 -13.38 3.35 -12.02
C VAL A 44 -14.64 3.72 -12.82
N SER A 45 -15.72 4.01 -12.10
CA SER A 45 -16.90 4.65 -12.69
C SER A 45 -16.67 6.15 -12.81
N TRP A 46 -16.50 6.66 -14.02
CA TRP A 46 -16.19 8.08 -14.27
C TRP A 46 -17.43 8.98 -14.33
N ASP A 47 -18.63 8.40 -14.35
CA ASP A 47 -19.89 9.11 -14.55
C ASP A 47 -20.48 9.67 -13.24
N GLU A 48 -20.22 9.03 -12.11
CA GLU A 48 -20.74 9.43 -10.80
C GLU A 48 -19.57 9.85 -9.88
N GLU A 49 -19.64 11.07 -9.35
CA GLU A 49 -18.55 11.69 -8.59
C GLU A 49 -18.07 10.81 -7.44
N ARG A 50 -18.99 10.38 -6.56
CA ARG A 50 -18.61 9.64 -5.35
C ARG A 50 -17.91 8.31 -5.68
N SER A 51 -18.46 7.54 -6.60
CA SER A 51 -17.89 6.25 -7.00
C SER A 51 -16.60 6.42 -7.82
N CYS A 52 -16.45 7.53 -8.56
CA CYS A 52 -15.19 7.91 -9.22
C CYS A 52 -14.07 8.12 -8.20
N PHE A 53 -14.28 8.98 -7.19
CA PHE A 53 -13.26 9.24 -6.16
C PHE A 53 -12.92 7.98 -5.35
N GLU A 54 -13.92 7.16 -5.01
CA GLU A 54 -13.73 5.90 -4.32
C GLU A 54 -12.94 4.90 -5.16
N GLY A 55 -13.26 4.78 -6.45
CA GLY A 55 -12.57 3.91 -7.40
C GLY A 55 -11.10 4.29 -7.57
N ILE A 56 -10.81 5.56 -7.83
CA ILE A 56 -9.42 6.04 -7.99
C ILE A 56 -8.62 5.82 -6.71
N SER A 57 -9.21 6.16 -5.55
CA SER A 57 -8.56 5.94 -4.25
C SER A 57 -8.25 4.47 -3.99
N THR A 58 -9.15 3.57 -4.41
CA THR A 58 -8.97 2.13 -4.26
C THR A 58 -7.87 1.60 -5.19
N CYS A 59 -7.83 2.06 -6.45
CA CYS A 59 -6.77 1.71 -7.40
C CYS A 59 -5.40 2.15 -6.89
N LEU A 60 -5.29 3.40 -6.41
CA LEU A 60 -4.07 3.90 -5.80
C LEU A 60 -3.70 3.10 -4.54
N ALA A 61 -4.64 2.81 -3.65
CA ALA A 61 -4.36 2.00 -2.47
C ALA A 61 -3.83 0.60 -2.82
N SER A 62 -4.41 -0.04 -3.85
CA SER A 62 -3.94 -1.33 -4.38
C SER A 62 -2.52 -1.22 -4.94
N PHE A 63 -2.22 -0.15 -5.69
CA PHE A 63 -0.90 0.10 -6.25
C PHE A 63 0.16 0.32 -5.17
N PHE A 64 -0.13 1.12 -4.14
CA PHE A 64 0.79 1.41 -3.04
C PHE A 64 0.95 0.25 -2.04
N CYS A 65 0.09 -0.77 -2.11
CA CYS A 65 0.26 -1.98 -1.32
C CYS A 65 1.49 -2.77 -1.77
N LEU A 66 2.35 -3.12 -0.82
CA LEU A 66 3.53 -3.95 -1.03
C LEU A 66 3.10 -5.37 -1.40
N LYS A 67 3.53 -5.84 -2.57
CA LYS A 67 3.18 -7.15 -3.13
C LYS A 67 4.39 -8.06 -3.13
N GLU A 68 4.23 -9.24 -2.55
CA GLU A 68 5.26 -10.27 -2.48
C GLU A 68 5.76 -10.71 -3.87
N ARG A 69 4.88 -10.72 -4.87
CA ARG A 69 5.24 -11.08 -6.26
C ARG A 69 6.29 -10.15 -6.91
N PHE A 70 6.50 -8.98 -6.33
CA PHE A 70 7.50 -8.00 -6.78
C PHE A 70 8.67 -7.88 -5.80
N CYS A 71 8.81 -8.84 -4.88
CA CYS A 71 9.98 -8.97 -4.02
C CYS A 71 10.91 -10.05 -4.59
N ASP A 72 12.21 -9.74 -4.70
CA ASP A 72 13.25 -10.73 -4.99
C ASP A 72 13.87 -11.22 -3.66
N GLY A 73 13.30 -12.28 -3.12
CA GLY A 73 13.65 -12.77 -1.79
C GLY A 73 13.32 -11.75 -0.70
N GLU A 74 14.36 -11.22 -0.04
CA GLU A 74 14.17 -10.19 1.00
C GLU A 74 14.09 -8.77 0.46
N MET A 75 14.43 -8.56 -0.81
CA MET A 75 14.52 -7.22 -1.39
C MET A 75 13.20 -6.81 -2.01
N SER A 76 12.74 -5.59 -1.67
CA SER A 76 11.66 -4.96 -2.43
C SER A 76 12.25 -4.33 -3.68
N SER A 77 11.64 -4.60 -4.84
CA SER A 77 11.88 -3.76 -6.00
C SER A 77 11.41 -2.34 -5.71
N ALA A 78 12.29 -1.36 -5.88
CA ALA A 78 11.96 0.05 -5.82
C ALA A 78 12.66 0.75 -6.99
N LEU A 79 12.15 1.91 -7.42
CA LEU A 79 12.86 2.72 -8.40
C LEU A 79 14.16 3.27 -7.80
N GLY A 80 15.28 2.98 -8.46
CA GLY A 80 16.60 3.51 -8.16
C GLY A 80 17.55 2.51 -7.50
N GLU A 81 18.78 2.95 -7.22
CA GLU A 81 19.88 2.13 -6.67
C GLU A 81 19.64 1.67 -5.21
N CYS A 82 18.57 2.14 -4.56
CA CYS A 82 18.25 1.77 -3.18
C CYS A 82 17.22 0.64 -3.12
N SER A 83 17.59 -0.53 -3.64
CA SER A 83 16.87 -1.75 -3.25
C SER A 83 17.02 -1.93 -1.74
N GLN A 84 15.90 -1.96 -1.01
CA GLN A 84 15.91 -2.14 0.43
C GLN A 84 15.13 -3.40 0.82
N PRO A 85 15.47 -4.03 1.96
CA PRO A 85 14.72 -5.16 2.43
C PRO A 85 13.25 -4.77 2.66
N TRP A 86 12.31 -5.56 2.16
CA TRP A 86 10.88 -5.29 2.35
C TRP A 86 10.52 -5.20 3.84
N LYS A 87 11.27 -5.92 4.70
CA LYS A 87 11.14 -5.87 6.16
C LYS A 87 11.39 -4.46 6.71
N HIS A 88 12.41 -3.77 6.21
CA HIS A 88 12.73 -2.39 6.62
C HIS A 88 11.65 -1.42 6.17
N VAL A 89 11.20 -1.52 4.92
CA VAL A 89 10.05 -0.74 4.40
C VAL A 89 8.84 -0.91 5.31
N MET A 90 8.55 -2.16 5.70
CA MET A 90 7.43 -2.46 6.56
C MET A 90 7.63 -1.89 7.98
N SER A 91 8.75 -2.19 8.64
CA SER A 91 8.99 -1.86 10.04
C SER A 91 9.24 -0.38 10.30
N ASP A 92 9.95 0.29 9.38
CA ASP A 92 10.53 1.61 9.63
C ASP A 92 9.76 2.72 8.89
N ILE A 93 8.97 2.38 7.86
CA ILE A 93 8.19 3.35 7.07
C ILE A 93 6.69 3.12 7.24
N LEU A 94 6.19 1.93 6.88
CA LEU A 94 4.75 1.66 6.82
C LEU A 94 4.11 1.54 8.22
N PHE A 95 4.68 0.75 9.13
CA PHE A 95 4.15 0.59 10.49
C PHE A 95 4.09 1.91 11.29
N PRO A 96 5.13 2.75 11.31
CA PRO A 96 5.08 4.05 11.97
C PRO A 96 4.01 4.96 11.38
N SER A 97 3.87 4.97 10.06
CA SER A 97 2.84 5.74 9.36
C SER A 97 1.42 5.25 9.69
N MET A 98 1.23 3.92 9.73
CA MET A 98 -0.04 3.32 10.15
C MET A 98 -0.40 3.66 11.59
N LYS A 99 0.57 3.65 12.52
CA LYS A 99 0.32 3.94 13.93
C LYS A 99 -0.37 5.29 14.16
N ASN A 100 -0.08 6.29 13.30
CA ASN A 100 -0.61 7.64 13.44
C ASN A 100 -1.91 7.86 12.65
N ASN A 101 -2.09 7.20 11.50
CA ASN A 101 -3.13 7.53 10.54
C ASN A 101 -4.13 6.39 10.25
N PHE A 102 -3.88 5.18 10.77
CA PHE A 102 -4.71 4.03 10.44
C PHE A 102 -5.93 3.92 11.36
N LEU A 103 -7.12 3.96 10.75
CA LEU A 103 -8.39 3.71 11.42
C LEU A 103 -8.93 2.35 10.96
N PRO A 104 -8.74 1.26 11.73
CA PRO A 104 -9.15 -0.07 11.31
C PRO A 104 -10.67 -0.16 11.19
N PRO A 105 -11.21 -0.62 10.05
CA PRO A 105 -12.65 -0.77 9.88
C PRO A 105 -13.16 -1.96 10.70
N THR A 106 -14.41 -1.87 11.17
CA THR A 106 -15.06 -2.94 11.98
C THR A 106 -15.15 -4.28 11.24
N SER A 107 -15.16 -4.24 9.91
CA SER A 107 -15.14 -5.42 9.04
C SER A 107 -13.90 -6.29 9.21
N PHE A 108 -12.81 -5.77 9.79
CA PHE A 108 -11.60 -6.56 10.05
C PHE A 108 -11.83 -7.65 11.11
N LEU A 109 -12.73 -7.39 12.07
CA LEU A 109 -13.10 -8.36 13.10
C LEU A 109 -13.90 -9.52 12.49
N SER A 110 -14.89 -9.22 11.64
CA SER A 110 -15.71 -10.25 11.00
C SER A 110 -14.91 -11.06 9.97
N LYS A 111 -14.01 -10.41 9.23
CA LYS A 111 -13.13 -11.06 8.24
C LYS A 111 -11.92 -11.77 8.86
N LYS A 112 -11.71 -11.69 10.18
CA LYS A 112 -10.55 -12.25 10.89
C LYS A 112 -9.21 -11.84 10.27
N VAL A 113 -9.10 -10.57 9.86
CA VAL A 113 -7.85 -10.01 9.30
C VAL A 113 -6.72 -10.08 10.33
N PHE A 114 -7.03 -9.83 11.60
CA PHE A 114 -6.10 -10.01 12.70
C PHE A 114 -6.41 -11.30 13.45
N CYS A 115 -5.39 -12.14 13.63
CA CYS A 115 -5.46 -13.37 14.40
C CYS A 115 -4.47 -13.31 15.56
N ARG A 116 -4.96 -13.55 16.78
CA ARG A 116 -4.10 -13.67 17.96
C ARG A 116 -3.38 -15.03 17.90
N LEU A 117 -2.09 -15.00 17.63
CA LEU A 117 -1.28 -16.22 17.58
C LEU A 117 -0.92 -16.73 18.98
N VAL A 118 -0.56 -15.83 19.88
CA VAL A 118 0.00 -16.18 21.20
C VAL A 118 -0.27 -15.07 22.23
N ASP A 119 -0.33 -15.46 23.50
CA ASP A 119 -0.34 -14.58 24.67
C ASP A 119 0.99 -14.68 25.43
N LEU A 120 1.59 -13.53 25.75
CA LEU A 120 2.77 -13.48 26.61
C LEU A 120 2.49 -14.09 27.99
N HIS A 121 1.27 -13.92 28.53
CA HIS A 121 0.90 -14.50 29.82
C HIS A 121 0.99 -16.04 29.82
N ASP A 122 0.64 -16.69 28.71
CA ASP A 122 0.75 -18.14 28.59
C ASP A 122 2.18 -18.60 28.31
N LEU A 123 2.95 -17.81 27.55
CA LEU A 123 4.39 -18.04 27.33
C LEU A 123 5.16 -18.02 28.66
N TYR A 124 4.90 -17.06 29.54
CA TYR A 124 5.61 -16.93 30.83
C TYR A 124 5.37 -18.10 31.79
N LYS A 125 4.34 -18.95 31.58
CA LYS A 125 4.12 -20.16 32.37
C LYS A 125 5.04 -21.31 31.97
N VAL A 126 5.57 -21.28 30.75
CA VAL A 126 6.42 -22.35 30.19
C VAL A 126 7.88 -21.90 30.13
N PHE A 127 8.13 -20.64 29.78
CA PHE A 127 9.46 -20.06 29.66
C PHE A 127 9.80 -19.25 30.91
N GLU A 128 10.32 -19.93 31.94
CA GLU A 128 10.84 -19.31 33.16
C GLU A 128 12.33 -18.98 33.03
N ARG A 129 12.80 -18.06 33.88
CA ARG A 129 14.23 -17.73 33.99
C ARG A 129 14.96 -18.90 34.65
N CYS A 130 16.20 -19.16 34.22
CA CYS A 130 17.09 -20.13 34.87
C CYS A 130 17.35 -19.78 36.34
#